data_AF-A0AAN0QZ06-F1
#
_entry.id   AF-A0AAN0QZ06-F1
#
_cell.length_a   1.000
_cell.length_b   1.000
_cell.length_c   1.000
_cell.angle_alpha   90.00
_cell.angle_beta   90.00
_cell.angle_gamma   90.00
#
_symmetry.space_group_name_H-M   'P 1'
#
loop_
_entity.id
_entity.type
_entity.pdbx_description
1 polymer ?
#
loop_
_entity_poly.entity_id
_entity_poly.type
_entity_poly.pdbx_seq_one_letter_code
_entity_poly.pdbx_strand_id
1 'polypeptide(L)'
;MRALADFIMRGRVQATLVVVASAVLPLLFWLSAAAGSLVLLRRGFKDASTVIAWGLLPAVAIWVFGDPSTLLVLLGTLGLAALLRAGHSWSRVLMSSVVLGLVYSLILDTVLRETFEVLAKALVKALPQIEGKPVIPGELIGPVLVASTAVMLQLFSVLALMLARYWQAVLYNPGGFGREFRALRLPRGAMLALVAVMVLGPFIGPQFIVLASASSLVLVLAGIALMHGLVAQGRLAGFWLVGMYVTLPLIMQLIYPLLVVLAIVDSLIDFRGRKSPQGNDSANGEG
;
A
#
# COMPACT_ATOMS: atom_id res chain seq x y z
N MET A 1 14.85 -6.84 -13.27
CA MET A 1 14.03 -7.49 -12.22
C MET A 1 13.63 -8.94 -12.51
N ARG A 2 13.52 -9.41 -13.77
CA ARG A 2 13.19 -10.82 -14.07
C ARG A 2 14.21 -11.81 -13.46
N ALA A 3 15.51 -11.54 -13.57
CA ALA A 3 16.56 -12.42 -13.04
C ALA A 3 16.45 -12.70 -11.54
N LEU A 4 16.11 -11.70 -10.73
CA LEU A 4 15.90 -11.87 -9.29
C LEU A 4 14.66 -12.73 -9.01
N ALA A 5 13.56 -12.49 -9.74
CA ALA A 5 12.36 -13.31 -9.63
C ALA A 5 12.62 -14.77 -10.03
N ASP A 6 13.36 -15.00 -11.12
CA ASP A 6 13.80 -16.34 -11.53
C ASP A 6 14.63 -16.98 -10.43
N PHE A 7 15.60 -16.27 -9.86
CA PHE A 7 16.46 -16.78 -8.79
C PHE A 7 15.64 -17.21 -7.57
N ILE A 8 14.72 -16.36 -7.09
CA ILE A 8 13.80 -16.70 -5.99
C ILE A 8 13.01 -17.98 -6.31
N MET A 9 12.56 -18.14 -7.56
CA MET A 9 11.73 -19.27 -7.96
C MET A 9 12.52 -20.55 -8.31
N ARG A 10 13.86 -20.51 -8.44
CA ARG A 10 14.70 -21.70 -8.75
C ARG A 10 14.59 -22.81 -7.71
N GLY A 11 14.40 -22.47 -6.44
CA GLY A 11 14.33 -23.47 -5.38
C GLY A 11 14.05 -22.85 -4.01
N ARG A 12 13.82 -23.71 -3.00
CA ARG A 12 13.50 -23.27 -1.63
C ARG A 12 14.68 -22.54 -0.99
N VAL A 13 15.91 -23.01 -1.22
CA VAL A 13 17.13 -22.41 -0.66
C VAL A 13 17.36 -20.99 -1.17
N GLN A 14 17.18 -20.77 -2.47
CA GLN A 14 17.34 -19.45 -3.09
C GLN A 14 16.29 -18.47 -2.59
N ALA A 15 15.04 -18.91 -2.47
CA ALA A 15 13.97 -18.10 -1.87
C ALA A 15 14.28 -17.73 -0.42
N THR A 16 14.67 -18.70 0.41
CA THR A 16 15.03 -18.48 1.81
C THR A 16 16.21 -17.51 1.94
N LEU A 17 17.24 -17.66 1.11
CA LEU A 17 18.40 -16.76 1.12
C LEU A 17 17.98 -15.30 0.87
N VAL A 18 17.17 -15.05 -0.17
CA VAL A 18 16.71 -13.69 -0.48
C VAL A 18 15.84 -13.14 0.64
N VAL A 19 14.92 -13.94 1.17
CA VAL A 19 14.01 -13.54 2.24
C VAL A 19 14.78 -13.19 3.51
N VAL A 20 15.71 -14.05 3.96
CA VAL A 20 16.48 -13.82 5.19
C VAL A 20 17.45 -12.66 5.02
N ALA A 21 18.24 -12.64 3.93
CA ALA A 21 19.21 -11.57 3.71
C ALA A 21 18.55 -10.19 3.60
N SER A 22 17.39 -10.11 2.92
CA SER A 22 16.66 -8.86 2.81
C SER A 22 16.00 -8.44 4.13
N ALA A 23 15.56 -9.40 4.97
CA ALA A 23 14.94 -9.10 6.25
C ALA A 23 15.90 -8.46 7.26
N VAL A 24 17.18 -8.82 7.21
CA VAL A 24 18.22 -8.27 8.10
C VAL A 24 18.63 -6.85 7.72
N LEU A 25 18.45 -6.46 6.45
CA LEU A 25 18.89 -5.17 5.93
C LEU A 25 17.80 -4.09 6.13
N PRO A 26 18.05 -3.02 6.92
CA PRO A 26 17.01 -2.03 7.29
C PRO A 26 16.33 -1.30 6.13
N LEU A 27 16.96 -1.22 4.95
CA LEU A 27 16.35 -0.60 3.77
C LEU A 27 15.68 -1.61 2.82
N LEU A 28 15.96 -2.91 3.01
CA LEU A 28 15.49 -3.99 2.12
C LEU A 28 14.50 -4.93 2.80
N PHE A 29 14.09 -4.71 4.05
CA PHE A 29 13.15 -5.59 4.76
C PHE A 29 11.84 -5.81 3.99
N TRP A 30 11.33 -4.80 3.29
CA TRP A 30 10.13 -4.93 2.45
C TRP A 30 10.35 -5.84 1.23
N LEU A 31 11.59 -5.98 0.74
CA LEU A 31 11.96 -6.93 -0.31
C LEU A 31 11.86 -8.38 0.19
N SER A 32 12.12 -8.61 1.48
CA SER A 32 11.85 -9.91 2.13
C SER A 32 10.37 -10.27 2.03
N ALA A 33 9.50 -9.32 2.36
CA ALA A 33 8.05 -9.48 2.26
C ALA A 33 7.58 -9.73 0.83
N ALA A 34 8.19 -9.05 -0.16
CA ALA A 34 7.91 -9.28 -1.58
C ALA A 34 8.34 -10.68 -2.03
N ALA A 35 9.53 -11.13 -1.65
CA ALA A 35 10.06 -12.45 -2.01
C ALA A 35 9.22 -13.58 -1.38
N GLY A 36 8.89 -13.48 -0.09
CA GLY A 36 8.01 -14.43 0.58
C GLY A 36 6.61 -14.48 -0.05
N SER A 37 6.05 -13.31 -0.36
CA SER A 37 4.73 -13.21 -1.01
C SER A 37 4.73 -13.75 -2.44
N LEU A 38 5.83 -13.62 -3.20
CA LEU A 38 5.95 -14.23 -4.53
C LEU A 38 5.84 -15.77 -4.44
N VAL A 39 6.54 -16.38 -3.48
CA VAL A 39 6.48 -17.83 -3.26
C VAL A 39 5.06 -18.25 -2.85
N LEU A 40 4.42 -17.51 -1.93
CA LEU A 40 3.04 -17.74 -1.51
C LEU A 40 2.04 -17.64 -2.69
N LEU A 41 2.13 -16.58 -3.49
CA LEU A 41 1.25 -16.35 -4.64
C LEU A 41 1.39 -17.45 -5.69
N ARG A 42 2.60 -17.98 -5.93
CA ARG A 42 2.83 -18.99 -6.97
C ARG A 42 2.64 -20.42 -6.48
N ARG A 43 3.26 -20.82 -5.38
CA ARG A 43 3.29 -22.21 -4.89
C ARG A 43 2.27 -22.49 -3.78
N GLY A 44 1.64 -21.45 -3.22
CA GLY A 44 0.68 -21.59 -2.12
C GLY A 44 1.34 -21.82 -0.77
N PHE A 45 0.50 -21.92 0.27
CA PHE A 45 0.96 -21.90 1.66
C PHE A 45 1.85 -23.09 2.02
N LYS A 46 1.52 -24.31 1.54
CA LYS A 46 2.28 -25.53 1.86
C LYS A 46 3.75 -25.43 1.48
N ASP A 47 4.05 -24.82 0.33
CA ASP A 47 5.42 -24.67 -0.15
C ASP A 47 6.09 -23.38 0.32
N ALA A 48 5.31 -22.34 0.63
CA ALA A 48 5.83 -21.08 1.11
C ALA A 48 6.16 -21.11 2.62
N SER A 49 5.51 -21.98 3.40
CA SER A 49 5.62 -22.02 4.86
C SER A 49 7.07 -22.13 5.35
N THR A 50 7.90 -22.98 4.75
CA THR A 50 9.32 -23.12 5.13
C THR A 50 10.11 -21.84 4.86
N VAL A 51 9.90 -21.21 3.69
CA VAL A 51 10.58 -19.95 3.33
C VAL A 51 10.16 -18.82 4.27
N ILE A 52 8.86 -18.74 4.57
CA ILE A 52 8.29 -17.76 5.51
C ILE A 52 8.83 -18.00 6.92
N ALA A 53 8.88 -19.24 7.40
CA ALA A 53 9.40 -19.58 8.73
C ALA A 53 10.84 -19.08 8.92
N TRP A 54 11.71 -19.28 7.92
CA TRP A 54 13.07 -18.74 7.96
C TRP A 54 13.11 -17.22 7.91
N GLY A 55 12.24 -16.58 7.14
CA GLY A 55 12.12 -15.11 7.11
C GLY A 55 11.63 -14.50 8.41
N LEU A 56 10.82 -15.23 9.18
CA LEU A 56 10.32 -14.78 10.48
C LEU A 56 11.43 -14.72 11.54
N LEU A 57 12.44 -15.58 11.47
CA LEU A 57 13.53 -15.60 12.47
C LEU A 57 14.27 -14.27 12.61
N PRO A 58 14.87 -13.68 11.54
CA PRO A 58 15.50 -12.38 11.67
C PRO A 58 14.50 -11.27 12.01
N ALA A 59 13.26 -11.36 11.53
CA ALA A 59 12.21 -10.38 11.83
C ALA A 59 11.86 -10.35 13.33
N VAL A 60 11.73 -11.52 13.95
CA VAL A 60 11.50 -11.65 15.40
C VAL A 60 12.74 -11.22 16.18
N ALA A 61 13.94 -11.60 15.74
CA ALA A 61 15.17 -11.17 16.39
C ALA A 61 15.29 -9.64 16.42
N ILE A 62 15.02 -8.96 15.31
CA ILE A 62 15.04 -7.48 15.23
C ILE A 62 13.96 -6.86 16.14
N TRP A 63 12.77 -7.46 16.24
CA TRP A 63 11.75 -6.99 17.18
C TRP A 63 12.20 -7.11 18.64
N VAL A 64 12.92 -8.18 19.01
CA VAL A 64 13.49 -8.28 20.37
C VAL A 64 14.43 -7.12 20.70
N PHE A 65 15.09 -6.53 19.69
CA PHE A 65 15.90 -5.31 19.81
C PHE A 65 15.10 -4.00 19.68
N GLY A 66 13.78 -4.08 19.65
CA GLY A 66 12.88 -2.92 19.72
C GLY A 66 12.30 -2.46 18.38
N ASP A 67 12.59 -3.10 17.24
CA ASP A 67 12.02 -2.69 15.95
C ASP A 67 11.05 -3.75 15.37
N PRO A 68 9.73 -3.55 15.44
CA PRO A 68 8.75 -4.49 14.90
C PRO A 68 8.56 -4.37 13.38
N SER A 69 9.16 -3.39 12.71
CA SER A 69 8.82 -2.99 11.33
C SER A 69 8.96 -4.12 10.32
N THR A 70 10.07 -4.86 10.36
CA THR A 70 10.33 -5.99 9.46
C THR A 70 9.26 -7.07 9.58
N LEU A 71 8.88 -7.41 10.81
CA LEU A 71 7.88 -8.45 11.05
C LEU A 71 6.49 -8.00 10.63
N LEU A 72 6.10 -6.77 10.97
CA LEU A 72 4.81 -6.20 10.59
C LEU A 72 4.63 -6.20 9.08
N VAL A 73 5.62 -5.70 8.33
CA VAL A 73 5.56 -5.65 6.87
C VAL A 73 5.59 -7.04 6.25
N LEU A 74 6.39 -7.97 6.77
CA LEU A 74 6.39 -9.36 6.31
C LEU A 74 5.01 -10.00 6.47
N LEU A 75 4.45 -9.96 7.68
CA LEU A 75 3.15 -10.59 7.98
C LEU A 75 1.99 -9.93 7.27
N GLY A 76 1.92 -8.59 7.26
CA GLY A 76 0.85 -7.89 6.57
C GLY A 76 0.89 -8.06 5.06
N THR A 77 2.07 -8.06 4.44
CA THR A 77 2.19 -8.37 3.00
C THR A 77 1.73 -9.79 2.70
N LEU A 78 2.11 -10.78 3.53
CA LEU A 78 1.66 -12.17 3.38
C LEU A 78 0.13 -12.28 3.53
N GLY A 79 -0.46 -11.54 4.47
CA GLY A 79 -1.91 -11.46 4.63
C GLY A 79 -2.61 -10.89 3.39
N LEU A 80 -2.12 -9.77 2.85
CA LEU A 80 -2.66 -9.20 1.60
C LEU A 80 -2.42 -10.13 0.40
N ALA A 81 -1.29 -10.83 0.34
CA ALA A 81 -0.98 -11.81 -0.69
C ALA A 81 -1.94 -13.02 -0.62
N ALA A 82 -2.32 -13.45 0.58
CA ALA A 82 -3.33 -14.49 0.76
C ALA A 82 -4.69 -14.05 0.22
N LEU A 83 -5.11 -12.80 0.47
CA LEU A 83 -6.35 -12.25 -0.10
C LEU A 83 -6.30 -12.22 -1.64
N LEU A 84 -5.18 -11.77 -2.22
CA LEU A 84 -5.02 -11.73 -3.66
C LEU A 84 -5.03 -13.15 -4.27
N ARG A 85 -4.39 -14.12 -3.60
CA ARG A 85 -4.41 -15.54 -3.99
C ARG A 85 -5.81 -16.16 -3.91
N ALA A 86 -6.64 -15.72 -2.96
CA ALA A 86 -8.02 -16.14 -2.83
C ALA A 86 -8.95 -15.55 -3.93
N GLY A 87 -8.42 -14.75 -4.86
CA GLY A 87 -9.17 -14.19 -5.98
C GLY A 87 -9.87 -12.86 -5.67
N HIS A 88 -9.56 -12.23 -4.53
CA HIS A 88 -10.09 -10.90 -4.24
C HIS A 88 -9.52 -9.85 -5.20
N SER A 89 -10.35 -8.85 -5.54
CA SER A 89 -9.93 -7.74 -6.38
C SER A 89 -8.95 -6.83 -5.65
N TRP A 90 -8.10 -6.13 -6.41
CA TRP A 90 -7.16 -5.13 -5.86
C TRP A 90 -7.83 -4.07 -5.00
N SER A 91 -9.08 -3.68 -5.31
CA SER A 91 -9.83 -2.76 -4.45
C SER A 91 -10.06 -3.35 -3.05
N ARG A 92 -10.48 -4.61 -2.92
CA ARG A 92 -10.68 -5.25 -1.60
C ARG A 92 -9.35 -5.44 -0.86
N VAL A 93 -8.29 -5.78 -1.59
CA VAL A 93 -6.94 -5.91 -1.01
C VAL A 93 -6.46 -4.58 -0.45
N LEU A 94 -6.63 -3.48 -1.18
CA LEU A 94 -6.27 -2.14 -0.69
C LEU A 94 -7.15 -1.70 0.48
N MET A 95 -8.46 -1.96 0.46
CA MET A 95 -9.33 -1.70 1.62
C MET A 95 -8.84 -2.46 2.86
N SER A 96 -8.42 -3.72 2.69
CA SER A 96 -7.87 -4.54 3.79
C SER A 96 -6.55 -3.99 4.33
N SER A 97 -5.78 -3.26 3.51
CA SER A 97 -4.55 -2.60 3.98
C SER A 97 -4.83 -1.47 4.98
N VAL A 98 -6.02 -0.86 4.98
CA VAL A 98 -6.40 0.14 5.99
C VAL A 98 -6.46 -0.49 7.38
N VAL A 99 -6.95 -1.73 7.46
CA VAL A 99 -6.97 -2.51 8.71
C VAL A 99 -5.54 -2.80 9.17
N LEU A 100 -4.61 -3.07 8.26
CA LEU A 100 -3.19 -3.20 8.61
C LEU A 100 -2.63 -1.90 9.19
N GLY A 101 -2.95 -0.74 8.62
CA GLY A 101 -2.55 0.55 9.18
C GLY A 101 -3.00 0.72 10.63
N LEU A 102 -4.25 0.35 10.95
CA LEU A 102 -4.76 0.36 12.31
C LEU A 102 -4.02 -0.63 13.22
N VAL A 103 -3.85 -1.88 12.79
CA VAL A 103 -3.14 -2.91 13.56
C VAL A 103 -1.69 -2.49 13.84
N TYR A 104 -1.00 -1.94 12.84
CA TYR A 104 0.35 -1.44 12.99
C TYR A 104 0.39 -0.29 13.99
N SER A 105 -0.53 0.67 13.92
CA SER A 105 -0.60 1.77 14.88
C SER A 105 -0.77 1.28 16.31
N LEU A 106 -1.63 0.27 16.56
CA LEU A 106 -1.81 -0.30 17.90
C LEU A 106 -0.54 -0.99 18.42
N ILE A 107 0.16 -1.74 17.56
CA ILE A 107 1.41 -2.41 17.94
C ILE A 107 2.52 -1.36 18.16
N LEU A 108 2.63 -0.37 17.29
CA LEU A 108 3.64 0.67 17.38
C LEU A 108 3.42 1.57 18.62
N ASP A 109 2.18 1.93 18.95
CA ASP A 109 1.87 2.72 20.15
C ASP A 109 2.22 1.98 21.45
N THR A 110 2.26 0.65 21.43
CA THR A 110 2.64 -0.16 22.60
C THR A 110 4.14 -0.44 22.65
N VAL A 111 4.73 -0.86 21.52
CA VAL A 111 6.14 -1.27 21.44
C VAL A 111 7.10 -0.06 21.44
N LEU A 112 6.74 1.02 20.73
CA LEU A 112 7.59 2.20 20.54
C LEU A 112 7.13 3.42 21.34
N ARG A 113 6.29 3.23 22.38
CA ARG A 113 5.72 4.33 23.17
C ARG A 113 6.78 5.33 23.64
N GLU A 114 7.81 4.84 24.33
CA GLU A 114 8.88 5.67 24.89
C GLU A 114 9.66 6.40 23.77
N THR A 115 9.98 5.69 22.68
CA THR A 115 10.65 6.29 21.51
C THR A 115 9.83 7.43 20.92
N PHE A 116 8.52 7.24 20.73
CA PHE A 116 7.65 8.30 20.22
C PHE A 116 7.46 9.45 21.20
N GLU A 117 7.43 9.21 22.51
CA GLU A 117 7.36 10.28 23.51
C GLU A 117 8.62 11.16 23.49
N VAL A 118 9.81 10.55 23.42
CA VAL A 118 11.08 11.27 23.31
C VAL A 118 11.13 12.08 22.01
N LEU A 119 10.76 11.47 20.88
CA LEU A 119 10.71 12.15 19.59
C LEU A 119 9.68 13.27 19.56
N ALA A 120 8.50 13.07 20.16
CA ALA A 120 7.46 14.09 20.24
C ALA A 120 7.94 15.30 21.04
N LYS A 121 8.56 15.08 22.21
CA LYS A 121 9.16 16.18 23.01
C LYS A 121 10.24 16.94 22.25
N ALA A 122 11.09 16.21 21.52
CA ALA A 122 12.12 16.82 20.69
C ALA A 122 11.52 17.66 19.56
N LEU A 123 10.49 17.15 18.88
CA LEU A 123 9.79 17.88 17.82
C LEU A 123 9.04 19.10 18.33
N VAL A 124 8.33 19.03 19.46
CA VAL A 124 7.67 20.18 20.09
C VAL A 124 8.65 21.34 20.26
N LYS A 125 9.89 21.04 20.71
CA LYS A 125 10.93 22.04 20.92
C LYS A 125 11.52 22.59 19.61
N ALA A 126 11.56 21.77 18.56
CA ALA A 126 12.17 22.12 17.28
C ALA A 126 11.20 22.76 16.27
N LEU A 127 9.89 22.55 16.43
CA LEU A 127 8.88 23.04 15.50
C LEU A 127 8.82 24.58 15.51
N PRO A 128 8.82 25.23 14.33
CA PRO A 128 8.70 26.67 14.25
C PRO A 128 7.34 27.11 14.82
N GLN A 129 7.33 28.29 15.42
CA GLN A 129 6.13 28.95 15.87
C GLN A 129 5.79 30.07 14.88
N ILE A 130 4.53 30.12 14.46
CA ILE A 130 4.01 31.21 13.64
C ILE A 130 3.16 32.07 14.57
N GLU A 131 3.51 33.35 14.70
CA GLU A 131 2.83 34.29 15.62
C GLU A 131 2.75 33.78 17.07
N GLY A 132 3.81 33.10 17.54
CA GLY A 132 3.86 32.52 18.89
C GLY A 132 2.95 31.32 19.11
N LYS A 133 2.28 30.81 18.08
CA LYS A 133 1.50 29.57 18.12
C LYS A 133 2.26 28.44 17.42
N PRO A 134 2.24 27.22 17.96
CA PRO A 134 2.86 26.09 17.31
C PRO A 134 2.12 25.73 16.01
N VAL A 135 2.86 25.43 14.94
CA VAL A 135 2.29 25.03 13.64
C VAL A 135 1.42 23.77 13.75
N ILE A 136 1.79 22.86 14.66
CA ILE A 136 1.02 21.67 15.01
C ILE A 136 0.82 21.70 16.53
N PRO A 137 -0.41 21.53 17.04
CA PRO A 137 -0.65 21.38 18.47
C PRO A 137 0.21 20.26 19.06
N GLY A 138 0.89 20.52 20.18
CA GLY A 138 1.89 19.60 20.74
C GLY A 138 1.30 18.22 21.08
N GLU A 139 0.05 18.19 21.51
CA GLU A 139 -0.72 16.99 21.81
C GLU A 139 -1.00 16.10 20.59
N LEU A 140 -0.92 16.64 19.37
CA LEU A 140 -1.12 15.88 18.13
C LEU A 140 0.18 15.27 17.59
N ILE A 141 1.35 15.72 18.04
CA ILE A 141 2.63 15.28 17.48
C ILE A 141 2.86 13.77 17.73
N GLY A 142 2.59 13.28 18.95
CA GLY A 142 2.69 11.86 19.26
C GLY A 142 1.79 10.98 18.38
N PRO A 143 0.47 11.22 18.34
CA PRO A 143 -0.45 10.52 17.45
C PRO A 143 -0.05 10.60 15.96
N VAL A 144 0.45 11.74 15.48
CA VAL A 144 0.92 11.90 14.10
C VAL A 144 2.18 11.07 13.84
N LEU A 145 3.11 10.96 14.79
CA LEU A 145 4.30 10.09 14.66
C LEU A 145 3.90 8.61 14.56
N VAL A 146 2.98 8.15 15.41
CA VAL A 146 2.46 6.78 15.36
C VAL A 146 1.76 6.52 14.02
N ALA A 147 0.83 7.41 13.63
CA ALA A 147 0.05 7.27 12.41
C ALA A 147 0.93 7.30 11.15
N SER A 148 1.89 8.22 11.07
CA SER A 148 2.81 8.32 9.92
C SER A 148 3.70 7.09 9.80
N THR A 149 4.23 6.57 10.92
CA THR A 149 5.01 5.33 10.94
C THR A 149 4.16 4.14 10.51
N ALA A 150 2.95 3.99 11.06
CA ALA A 150 2.02 2.92 10.72
C ALA A 150 1.63 2.94 9.23
N VAL A 151 1.32 4.11 8.67
CA VAL A 151 0.97 4.27 7.25
C VAL A 151 2.18 4.06 6.34
N MET A 152 3.39 4.40 6.79
CA MET A 152 4.62 4.06 6.06
C MET A 152 4.79 2.52 5.98
N LEU A 153 4.57 1.79 7.07
CA LEU A 153 4.59 0.33 7.05
C LEU A 153 3.46 -0.27 6.19
N GLN A 154 2.27 0.33 6.20
CA GLN A 154 1.18 -0.03 5.29
C GLN A 154 1.60 0.15 3.83
N LEU A 155 2.21 1.29 3.48
CA LEU A 155 2.74 1.56 2.15
C LEU A 155 3.77 0.51 1.74
N PHE A 156 4.76 0.21 2.60
CA PHE A 156 5.74 -0.83 2.30
C PHE A 156 5.12 -2.22 2.12
N SER A 157 4.08 -2.54 2.89
CA SER A 157 3.35 -3.81 2.72
C SER A 157 2.65 -3.89 1.36
N VAL A 158 1.99 -2.80 0.94
CA VAL A 158 1.31 -2.73 -0.36
C VAL A 158 2.33 -2.74 -1.51
N LEU A 159 3.43 -2.00 -1.39
CA LEU A 159 4.49 -1.98 -2.40
C LEU A 159 5.19 -3.34 -2.54
N ALA A 160 5.46 -4.02 -1.42
CA ALA A 160 6.00 -5.37 -1.42
C ALA A 160 5.06 -6.36 -2.12
N LEU A 161 3.75 -6.26 -1.89
CA LEU A 161 2.76 -7.07 -2.59
C LEU A 161 2.70 -6.75 -4.08
N MET A 162 2.69 -5.47 -4.45
CA MET A 162 2.71 -5.03 -5.85
C MET A 162 3.96 -5.57 -6.57
N LEU A 163 5.13 -5.53 -5.91
CA LEU A 163 6.37 -6.10 -6.43
C LEU A 163 6.29 -7.62 -6.59
N ALA A 164 5.74 -8.33 -5.58
CA ALA A 164 5.52 -9.77 -5.65
C ALA A 164 4.60 -10.15 -6.82
N ARG A 165 3.48 -9.43 -6.99
CA ARG A 165 2.55 -9.65 -8.09
C ARG A 165 3.17 -9.29 -9.45
N TYR A 166 3.97 -8.22 -9.51
CA TYR A 166 4.73 -7.85 -10.70
C TYR A 166 5.71 -8.97 -11.10
N TRP A 167 6.51 -9.48 -10.17
CA TRP A 167 7.41 -10.61 -10.42
C TRP A 167 6.66 -11.86 -10.90
N GLN A 168 5.54 -12.18 -10.25
CA GLN A 168 4.68 -13.29 -10.67
C GLN A 168 4.16 -13.09 -12.10
N ALA A 169 3.76 -11.87 -12.47
CA ALA A 169 3.33 -11.53 -13.82
C ALA A 169 4.47 -11.66 -14.84
N VAL A 170 5.66 -11.12 -14.54
CA VAL A 170 6.82 -11.21 -15.44
C VAL A 170 7.21 -12.66 -15.74
N LEU A 171 7.06 -13.57 -14.79
CA LEU A 171 7.42 -14.98 -14.95
C LEU A 171 6.31 -15.82 -15.59
N TYR A 172 5.05 -15.57 -15.22
CA TYR A 172 3.96 -16.52 -15.51
C TYR A 172 2.76 -15.91 -16.25
N ASN A 173 2.64 -14.57 -16.32
CA ASN A 173 1.56 -13.89 -17.03
C ASN A 173 2.02 -12.47 -17.46
N PRO A 174 2.84 -12.37 -18.53
CA PRO A 174 3.47 -11.11 -18.91
C PRO A 174 2.47 -9.95 -19.06
N GLY A 175 2.78 -8.83 -18.40
CA GLY A 175 1.92 -7.64 -18.38
C GLY A 175 0.65 -7.75 -17.51
N GLY A 176 0.41 -8.90 -16.85
CA GLY A 176 -0.78 -9.14 -16.02
C GLY A 176 -0.96 -8.10 -14.92
N PHE A 177 0.07 -7.85 -14.11
CA PHE A 177 0.03 -6.82 -13.07
C PHE A 177 -0.30 -5.43 -13.63
N GLY A 178 0.29 -5.05 -14.78
CA GLY A 178 0.00 -3.76 -15.40
C GLY A 178 -1.46 -3.63 -15.82
N ARG A 179 -2.09 -4.69 -16.34
CA ARG A 179 -3.54 -4.69 -16.65
C ARG A 179 -4.39 -4.57 -15.38
N GLU A 180 -4.06 -5.33 -14.34
CA GLU A 180 -4.77 -5.29 -13.05
C GLU A 180 -4.68 -3.91 -12.37
N PHE A 181 -3.47 -3.35 -12.27
CA PHE A 181 -3.25 -2.05 -11.64
C PHE A 181 -3.98 -0.94 -12.40
N ARG A 182 -3.91 -0.93 -13.73
CA ARG A 182 -4.62 0.05 -14.57
C ARG A 182 -6.14 -0.17 -14.62
N ALA A 183 -6.64 -1.31 -14.18
CA ALA A 183 -8.06 -1.57 -14.00
C ALA A 183 -8.54 -1.28 -12.57
N LEU A 184 -7.63 -0.97 -11.63
CA LEU A 184 -7.99 -0.60 -10.27
C LEU A 184 -8.86 0.65 -10.29
N ARG A 185 -10.07 0.46 -9.77
CA ARG A 185 -11.06 1.48 -9.51
C ARG A 185 -11.80 1.12 -8.22
N LEU A 186 -11.99 2.10 -7.35
CA LEU A 186 -12.72 1.89 -6.11
C LEU A 186 -14.24 1.90 -6.39
N PRO A 187 -15.00 0.91 -5.91
CA PRO A 187 -16.46 0.99 -5.93
C PRO A 187 -16.93 2.23 -5.17
N ARG A 188 -18.01 2.87 -5.62
CA ARG A 188 -18.54 4.12 -5.04
C ARG A 188 -18.69 4.04 -3.52
N GLY A 189 -19.30 2.98 -2.99
CA GLY A 189 -19.46 2.81 -1.54
C GLY A 189 -18.13 2.73 -0.78
N ALA A 190 -17.14 2.02 -1.32
CA ALA A 190 -15.82 1.93 -0.70
C ALA A 190 -15.09 3.28 -0.73
N MET A 191 -15.17 4.01 -1.85
CA MET A 191 -14.62 5.35 -1.96
C MET A 191 -15.27 6.31 -0.94
N LEU A 192 -16.60 6.33 -0.85
CA LEU A 192 -17.31 7.19 0.11
C LEU A 192 -16.93 6.87 1.55
N ALA A 193 -16.81 5.59 1.90
CA ALA A 193 -16.35 5.17 3.22
C ALA A 193 -14.93 5.66 3.53
N LEU A 194 -13.99 5.51 2.59
CA LEU A 194 -12.61 6.00 2.75
C LEU A 194 -12.57 7.51 2.94
N VAL A 195 -13.33 8.27 2.14
CA VAL A 195 -13.40 9.73 2.25
C VAL A 195 -14.04 10.15 3.58
N ALA A 196 -15.12 9.49 4.01
CA ALA A 196 -15.76 9.78 5.28
C ALA A 196 -14.79 9.54 6.45
N VAL A 197 -14.07 8.41 6.46
CA VAL A 197 -13.07 8.12 7.50
C VAL A 197 -11.91 9.12 7.44
N MET A 198 -11.43 9.48 6.25
CA MET A 198 -10.37 10.46 6.03
C MET A 198 -10.73 11.84 6.58
N VAL A 199 -11.95 12.31 6.31
CA VAL A 199 -12.38 13.66 6.69
C VAL A 199 -12.86 13.71 8.13
N LEU A 200 -13.72 12.76 8.55
CA LEU A 200 -14.38 12.81 9.85
C LEU A 200 -13.51 12.26 10.98
N GLY A 201 -12.63 11.29 10.69
CA GLY A 201 -11.79 10.63 11.69
C GLY A 201 -11.08 11.61 12.64
N PRO A 202 -10.30 12.59 12.13
CA PRO A 202 -9.56 13.53 12.98
C PRO A 202 -10.45 14.39 13.89
N PHE A 203 -11.72 14.64 13.52
CA PHE A 203 -12.67 15.41 14.35
C PHE A 203 -13.26 14.59 15.51
N ILE A 204 -13.20 13.25 15.43
CA ILE A 204 -13.65 12.37 16.51
C ILE A 204 -12.58 12.29 17.61
N GLY A 205 -11.30 12.28 17.22
CA GLY A 205 -10.18 12.36 18.15
C GLY A 205 -8.82 11.99 17.55
N PRO A 206 -7.71 12.30 18.24
CA PRO A 206 -6.35 12.08 17.73
C PRO A 206 -6.05 10.61 17.39
N GLN A 207 -6.68 9.65 18.09
CA GLN A 207 -6.53 8.22 17.84
C GLN A 207 -7.03 7.77 16.46
N PHE A 208 -7.86 8.57 15.79
CA PHE A 208 -8.39 8.27 14.46
C PHE A 208 -7.53 8.84 13.32
N ILE A 209 -6.46 9.59 13.63
CA ILE A 209 -5.53 10.12 12.62
C ILE A 209 -4.96 8.99 11.76
N VAL A 210 -4.62 7.85 12.34
CA VAL A 210 -4.14 6.69 11.58
C VAL A 210 -5.15 6.22 10.53
N LEU A 211 -6.43 6.12 10.90
CA LEU A 211 -7.47 5.66 9.98
C LEU A 211 -7.67 6.65 8.84
N ALA A 212 -7.58 7.94 9.14
CA ALA A 212 -7.65 8.98 8.12
C ALA A 212 -6.47 8.90 7.14
N SER A 213 -5.24 8.82 7.66
CA SER A 213 -4.02 8.71 6.85
C SER A 213 -3.96 7.40 6.05
N ALA A 214 -4.36 6.28 6.65
CA ALA A 214 -4.41 4.97 6.00
C ALA A 214 -5.45 4.91 4.87
N SER A 215 -6.60 5.56 5.07
CA SER A 215 -7.63 5.68 4.03
C SER A 215 -7.18 6.56 2.87
N SER A 216 -6.52 7.67 3.19
CA SER A 216 -5.95 8.56 2.20
C SER A 216 -4.88 7.89 1.34
N LEU A 217 -4.03 7.03 1.91
CA LEU A 217 -3.06 6.24 1.15
C LEU A 217 -3.73 5.38 0.07
N VAL A 218 -4.85 4.73 0.38
CA VAL A 218 -5.61 3.92 -0.59
C VAL A 218 -6.15 4.79 -1.73
N LEU A 219 -6.68 5.97 -1.42
CA LEU A 219 -7.17 6.92 -2.42
C LEU A 219 -6.03 7.39 -3.33
N VAL A 220 -4.87 7.74 -2.79
CA VAL A 220 -3.69 8.13 -3.58
C VAL A 220 -3.24 7.02 -4.53
N LEU A 221 -3.16 5.77 -4.05
CA LEU A 221 -2.81 4.63 -4.91
C LEU A 221 -3.83 4.40 -6.03
N ALA A 222 -5.12 4.61 -5.76
CA ALA A 222 -6.16 4.57 -6.79
C ALA A 222 -6.02 5.72 -7.81
N GLY A 223 -5.63 6.92 -7.36
CA GLY A 223 -5.33 8.06 -8.24
C GLY A 223 -4.13 7.80 -9.15
N ILE A 224 -3.07 7.19 -8.62
CA ILE A 224 -1.90 6.77 -9.43
C ILE A 224 -2.33 5.72 -10.46
N ALA A 225 -3.13 4.74 -10.05
CA ALA A 225 -3.67 3.73 -10.96
C ALA A 225 -4.53 4.33 -12.09
N LEU A 226 -5.30 5.38 -11.80
CA LEU A 226 -6.04 6.15 -12.81
C LEU A 226 -5.11 6.79 -13.85
N MET A 227 -4.08 7.51 -13.40
CA MET A 227 -3.13 8.16 -14.31
C MET A 227 -2.48 7.15 -15.25
N HIS A 228 -2.04 6.01 -14.71
CA HIS A 228 -1.52 4.89 -15.51
C HIS A 228 -2.56 4.32 -16.48
N GLY A 229 -3.82 4.22 -16.05
CA GLY A 229 -4.93 3.75 -16.87
C GLY A 229 -5.23 4.68 -18.05
N LEU A 230 -5.31 5.98 -17.81
CA LEU A 230 -5.59 7.00 -18.83
C LEU A 230 -4.48 7.08 -19.88
N VAL A 231 -3.21 6.99 -19.47
CA VAL A 231 -2.08 6.96 -20.41
C VAL A 231 -2.12 5.69 -21.26
N ALA A 232 -2.40 4.53 -20.68
CA ALA A 232 -2.50 3.29 -21.43
C ALA A 232 -3.69 3.26 -22.41
N GLN A 233 -4.74 4.04 -22.14
CA GLN A 233 -5.88 4.23 -23.04
C GLN A 233 -5.63 5.31 -24.12
N GLY A 234 -4.47 5.97 -24.11
CA GLY A 234 -4.16 7.07 -25.04
C GLY A 234 -4.89 8.39 -24.73
N ARG A 235 -5.56 8.49 -23.58
CA ARG A 235 -6.28 9.71 -23.16
C ARG A 235 -5.36 10.76 -22.53
N LEU A 236 -4.18 10.36 -22.08
CA LEU A 236 -3.12 11.23 -21.57
C LEU A 236 -1.79 10.85 -22.22
N ALA A 237 -0.93 11.84 -22.48
CA ALA A 237 0.43 11.60 -22.92
C ALA A 237 1.28 10.97 -21.80
N GLY A 238 2.27 10.14 -22.17
CA GLY A 238 3.17 9.50 -21.20
C GLY A 238 3.97 10.47 -20.33
N PHE A 239 4.20 11.70 -20.82
CA PHE A 239 4.84 12.79 -20.07
C PHE A 239 4.15 13.08 -18.72
N TRP A 240 2.83 12.92 -18.63
CA TRP A 240 2.09 13.14 -17.39
C TRP A 240 2.49 12.17 -16.27
N LEU A 241 2.94 10.95 -16.60
CA LEU A 241 3.48 10.03 -15.60
C LEU A 241 4.83 10.50 -15.08
N VAL A 242 5.69 11.02 -15.97
CA VAL A 242 6.98 11.60 -15.57
C VAL A 242 6.73 12.79 -14.65
N GLY A 243 5.86 13.71 -15.06
CA GLY A 243 5.45 14.85 -14.25
C GLY A 243 4.92 14.42 -12.88
N MET A 244 3.99 13.47 -12.82
CA MET A 244 3.45 12.93 -11.56
C MET A 244 4.54 12.37 -10.66
N TYR A 245 5.43 11.49 -11.14
CA TYR A 245 6.45 10.86 -10.30
C TYR A 245 7.57 11.81 -9.86
N VAL A 246 7.93 12.79 -10.69
CA VAL A 246 8.91 13.83 -10.32
C VAL A 246 8.28 14.80 -9.31
N THR A 247 7.05 15.26 -9.55
CA THR A 247 6.41 16.24 -8.67
C THR A 247 5.89 15.65 -7.36
N LEU A 248 5.60 14.35 -7.29
CA LEU A 248 5.14 13.68 -6.08
C LEU A 248 6.07 13.90 -4.87
N PRO A 249 7.40 13.70 -4.97
CA PRO A 249 8.33 14.05 -3.88
C PRO A 249 8.65 15.55 -3.80
N LEU A 250 8.72 16.28 -4.93
CA LEU A 250 9.11 17.70 -4.92
C LEU A 250 8.03 18.64 -4.38
N ILE A 251 6.76 18.36 -4.69
CA ILE A 251 5.61 19.22 -4.37
C ILE A 251 4.46 18.34 -3.83
N MET A 252 4.81 17.47 -2.87
CA MET A 252 3.88 16.49 -2.31
C MET A 252 2.59 17.13 -1.79
N GLN A 253 2.67 18.30 -1.16
CA GLN A 253 1.52 19.01 -0.60
C GLN A 253 0.46 19.37 -1.66
N LEU A 254 0.84 19.51 -2.94
CA LEU A 254 -0.10 19.78 -4.03
C LEU A 254 -0.52 18.51 -4.78
N ILE A 255 0.44 17.63 -5.09
CA ILE A 255 0.18 16.44 -5.91
C ILE A 255 -0.63 15.39 -5.13
N TYR A 256 -0.38 15.27 -3.83
CA TYR A 256 -1.07 14.28 -3.00
C TYR A 256 -2.60 14.52 -2.94
N PRO A 257 -3.10 15.73 -2.59
CA PRO A 257 -4.53 16.01 -2.63
C PRO A 257 -5.13 15.87 -4.04
N LEU A 258 -4.39 16.25 -5.08
CA LEU A 258 -4.84 16.10 -6.46
C LEU A 258 -5.10 14.62 -6.79
N LEU A 259 -4.21 13.71 -6.41
CA LEU A 259 -4.41 12.26 -6.61
C LEU A 259 -5.62 11.73 -5.85
N VAL A 260 -5.88 12.22 -4.64
CA VAL A 260 -7.09 11.88 -3.86
C VAL A 260 -8.34 12.33 -4.60
N VAL A 261 -8.39 13.58 -5.07
CA VAL A 261 -9.51 14.11 -5.84
C VAL A 261 -9.72 13.28 -7.11
N LEU A 262 -8.66 12.97 -7.86
CA LEU A 262 -8.73 12.15 -9.06
C LEU A 262 -9.33 10.76 -8.77
N ALA A 263 -8.97 10.12 -7.66
CA ALA A 263 -9.55 8.84 -7.24
C ALA A 263 -11.05 8.93 -6.91
N ILE A 264 -11.47 10.02 -6.27
CA ILE A 264 -12.88 10.30 -5.97
C ILE A 264 -13.66 10.44 -7.28
N VAL A 265 -13.18 11.29 -8.19
CA VAL A 265 -13.88 11.56 -9.45
C VAL A 265 -13.93 10.31 -10.34
N ASP A 266 -12.86 9.50 -10.41
CA ASP A 266 -12.88 8.21 -11.12
C ASP A 266 -13.88 7.20 -10.53
N SER A 267 -14.15 7.28 -9.22
CA SER A 267 -15.16 6.41 -8.60
C SER A 267 -16.59 6.88 -8.91
N LEU A 268 -16.81 8.19 -9.08
CA LEU A 268 -18.12 8.77 -9.38
C LEU A 268 -18.45 8.70 -10.88
N ILE A 269 -17.52 9.14 -11.71
CA ILE A 269 -17.64 9.28 -13.16
C ILE A 269 -16.85 8.17 -13.85
N ASP A 270 -17.41 7.55 -14.89
CA ASP A 270 -16.70 6.52 -15.65
C ASP A 270 -15.71 7.12 -16.67
N PHE A 271 -14.62 7.73 -16.19
CA PHE A 271 -13.59 8.31 -17.06
C PHE A 271 -12.93 7.29 -17.98
N ARG A 272 -12.94 6.02 -17.62
CA ARG A 272 -12.29 4.96 -18.38
C ARG A 272 -13.22 4.35 -19.43
N GLY A 273 -14.48 4.80 -19.47
CA GLY A 273 -15.50 4.41 -20.44
C GLY A 273 -15.69 2.91 -20.52
N ARG A 274 -16.59 2.34 -19.72
CA ARG A 274 -17.10 1.00 -20.05
C ARG A 274 -17.82 1.06 -21.39
N LYS A 275 -17.38 0.23 -22.33
CA LYS A 275 -18.35 -0.35 -23.27
C LYS A 275 -19.28 -1.19 -22.41
N SER A 276 -20.49 -0.70 -22.14
CA SER A 276 -21.57 -1.60 -21.74
C SER A 276 -21.63 -2.72 -22.79
N PRO A 277 -21.84 -3.99 -22.41
CA PRO A 277 -22.26 -4.97 -23.39
C PRO A 277 -23.52 -4.39 -24.02
N GLN A 278 -23.48 -4.07 -25.31
CA GLN A 278 -24.71 -3.86 -26.08
C GLN A 278 -25.54 -5.12 -25.81
N GLY A 279 -26.67 -4.97 -25.13
CA GLY A 279 -27.69 -5.98 -25.16
C GLY A 279 -27.97 -6.24 -26.64
N ASN A 280 -27.88 -7.49 -27.06
CA ASN A 280 -28.43 -7.92 -28.33
C ASN A 280 -29.93 -7.56 -28.29
N ASP A 281 -30.29 -6.41 -28.87
CA ASP A 281 -31.62 -6.21 -29.41
C ASP A 281 -31.69 -7.06 -30.69
N SER A 282 -31.84 -8.37 -30.48
CA SER A 282 -32.47 -9.24 -31.46
C SER A 282 -33.97 -8.93 -31.43
N ALA A 283 -34.34 -7.78 -32.00
CA ALA A 283 -35.71 -7.54 -32.44
C ALA A 283 -35.91 -8.27 -33.77
N ASN A 284 -35.98 -9.60 -33.70
CA ASN A 284 -36.61 -10.41 -34.71
C ASN A 284 -38.12 -10.25 -34.49
N GLY A 285 -38.71 -9.22 -35.08
CA GLY A 285 -40.15 -9.05 -35.19
C GLY A 285 -40.56 -9.38 -36.62
N GLU A 286 -41.19 -10.53 -36.78
CA GLU A 286 -41.83 -11.00 -38.01
C GLU A 286 -42.89 -10.01 -38.50
N GLY A 287 -42.97 -9.87 -39.82
CA GLY A 287 -44.00 -9.19 -40.59
C GLY A 287 -43.80 -9.49 -42.07
#